data_AF-A0A2A2WDG4-F1
#
_entry.id   AF-A0A2A2WDG4-F1
#
_cell.length_a   1.000
_cell.length_b   1.000
_cell.length_c   1.000
_cell.angle_alpha   90.00
_cell.angle_beta   90.00
_cell.angle_gamma   90.00
#
_symmetry.space_group_name_H-M   'P 1'
#
loop_
_entity.id
_entity.type
_entity.pdbx_description
1 polymer ?
#
loop_
_entity_poly.entity_id
_entity_poly.type
_entity_poly.pdbx_seq_one_letter_code
_entity_poly.pdbx_strand_id
1 'polypeptide(L)'
;MVNDNINVTVTFNASKSWKKMDEINQKKKRTPDQILKHEQGHYDIVALLARDLFIDLMQLKGNTYKNQAELNKDVRPILAKYNGVEKKLMDKYDLPTESDHGESATGQDKWNRMIKEAFTTPRSPAVFAPDGKAYKIPLLDVLAKHGIKP
;
A
#
# COMPACT_ATOMS: atom_id res chain seq x y z
N MET A 1 19.50 -15.64 -16.66
CA MET A 1 18.56 -14.68 -16.04
C MET A 1 19.38 -13.48 -15.59
N VAL A 2 19.07 -12.30 -16.09
CA VAL A 2 19.63 -11.05 -15.54
C VAL A 2 18.78 -10.73 -14.32
N ASN A 3 19.38 -10.82 -13.14
CA ASN A 3 18.74 -10.35 -11.91
C ASN A 3 19.21 -8.91 -11.68
N ASP A 4 18.29 -7.96 -11.56
CA ASP A 4 18.64 -6.62 -11.12
C ASP A 4 19.09 -6.70 -9.65
N ASN A 5 20.32 -6.25 -9.38
CA ASN A 5 20.88 -6.27 -8.04
C ASN A 5 20.62 -4.92 -7.36
N ILE A 6 19.39 -4.72 -6.89
CA ILE A 6 18.98 -3.49 -6.21
C ILE A 6 19.29 -3.62 -4.71
N ASN A 7 20.22 -2.79 -4.22
CA ASN A 7 20.51 -2.65 -2.79
C ASN A 7 19.78 -1.42 -2.23
N VAL A 8 18.82 -1.63 -1.34
CA VAL A 8 18.16 -0.55 -0.58
C VAL A 8 18.79 -0.49 0.82
N THR A 9 19.42 0.64 1.14
CA THR A 9 19.97 0.89 2.49
C THR A 9 19.05 1.87 3.22
N VAL A 10 18.45 1.43 4.32
CA VAL A 10 17.66 2.29 5.21
C VAL A 10 18.52 2.66 6.41
N THR A 11 18.82 3.96 6.56
CA THR A 11 19.51 4.48 7.75
C THR A 11 18.48 5.13 8.66
N PHE A 12 18.16 4.49 9.78
CA PHE A 12 17.22 5.01 10.78
C PHE A 12 17.97 5.57 11.99
N ASN A 13 17.81 6.86 12.27
CA ASN A 13 18.39 7.49 13.45
C ASN A 13 17.38 7.48 14.60
N ALA A 14 17.50 6.48 15.48
CA ALA A 14 16.61 6.33 16.62
C ALA A 14 16.65 7.52 17.60
N SER A 15 17.79 8.20 17.75
CA SER A 15 17.92 9.36 18.65
C SER A 15 17.27 10.62 18.10
N LYS A 16 16.95 10.66 16.80
CA LYS A 16 16.13 11.70 16.15
C LYS A 16 14.68 11.26 15.92
N SER A 17 14.32 10.06 16.37
CA SER A 17 12.96 9.55 16.31
C SER A 17 12.27 9.80 17.65
N TRP A 18 11.24 10.64 17.63
CA TRP A 18 10.46 10.94 18.82
C TRP A 18 9.29 9.97 18.91
N LYS A 19 9.25 9.14 19.95
CA LYS A 19 7.98 8.60 20.45
C LYS A 19 7.47 9.60 21.47
N LYS A 20 6.31 10.22 21.22
CA LYS A 20 5.64 11.08 22.22
C LYS A 20 5.02 10.24 23.35
N MET A 21 5.79 9.34 23.96
CA MET A 21 5.30 8.34 24.91
C MET A 21 4.60 8.99 26.09
N ASP A 22 5.10 10.14 26.57
CA ASP A 22 4.45 10.87 27.65
C ASP A 22 3.06 11.36 27.25
N GLU A 23 2.91 11.93 26.05
CA GLU A 23 1.61 12.37 25.52
C GLU A 23 0.66 11.18 25.32
N ILE A 24 1.18 10.06 24.83
CA ILE A 24 0.43 8.80 24.64
C ILE A 24 -0.05 8.26 25.98
N ASN A 25 0.85 8.15 26.96
CA ASN A 25 0.58 7.65 28.30
C ASN A 25 -0.36 8.57 29.09
N GLN A 26 -0.30 9.89 28.86
CA GLN A 26 -1.19 10.87 29.48
C GLN A 26 -2.59 10.83 28.87
N LYS A 27 -2.71 10.81 27.54
CA LYS A 27 -4.02 10.79 26.86
C LYS A 27 -4.75 9.47 27.06
N LYS A 28 -4.04 8.34 27.20
CA LYS A 28 -4.58 6.97 27.37
C LYS A 28 -5.59 6.54 26.29
N LYS A 29 -5.62 7.22 25.14
CA LYS A 29 -6.55 6.91 24.04
C LYS A 29 -6.11 5.70 23.21
N ARG A 30 -4.82 5.38 23.23
CA ARG A 30 -4.20 4.30 22.47
C ARG A 30 -2.96 3.77 23.19
N THR A 31 -2.66 2.50 22.99
CA THR A 31 -1.44 1.85 23.49
C THR A 31 -0.28 2.06 22.51
N PRO A 32 0.97 1.88 22.96
CA PRO A 32 2.12 1.88 22.05
C PRO A 32 1.97 0.88 20.90
N ASP A 33 1.39 -0.29 21.16
CA ASP A 33 1.16 -1.31 20.13
C ASP A 33 0.11 -0.88 19.10
N GLN A 34 -0.96 -0.18 19.52
CA GLN A 34 -1.96 0.37 18.61
C GLN A 34 -1.34 1.42 17.68
N ILE A 35 -0.42 2.24 18.20
CA ILE A 35 0.34 3.21 17.40
C ILE A 35 1.24 2.50 16.41
N LEU A 36 2.05 1.53 16.87
CA LEU A 36 2.92 0.77 15.97
C LEU A 36 2.11 0.07 14.87
N LYS A 37 0.93 -0.44 15.22
CA LYS A 37 0.02 -1.05 14.26
C LYS A 37 -0.55 -0.03 13.27
N HIS A 38 -0.76 1.22 13.69
CA HIS A 38 -1.24 2.31 12.84
C HIS A 38 -0.16 2.72 11.83
N GLU A 39 1.07 2.92 12.31
CA GLU A 39 2.21 3.21 11.43
C GLU A 39 2.51 2.05 10.47
N GLN A 40 2.33 0.80 10.91
CA GLN A 40 2.40 -0.35 10.02
C GLN A 40 1.31 -0.31 8.94
N GLY A 41 0.11 0.18 9.26
CA GLY A 41 -0.97 0.38 8.30
C GLY A 41 -0.59 1.36 7.18
N HIS A 42 0.04 2.49 7.52
CA HIS A 42 0.59 3.44 6.54
C HIS A 42 1.63 2.79 5.63
N TYR A 43 2.58 2.04 6.21
CA TYR A 43 3.56 1.28 5.44
C TYR A 43 2.89 0.28 4.49
N ASP A 44 1.94 -0.50 5.00
CA ASP A 44 1.26 -1.55 4.25
C ASP A 44 0.46 -0.98 3.06
N ILE A 45 -0.20 0.17 3.24
CA ILE A 45 -0.90 0.88 2.15
C ILE A 45 0.08 1.22 1.02
N VAL A 46 1.22 1.83 1.35
CA VAL A 46 2.23 2.22 0.35
C VAL A 46 2.86 0.99 -0.31
N ALA A 47 3.18 -0.04 0.47
CA ALA A 47 3.77 -1.28 -0.04
C ALA A 47 2.83 -1.99 -1.03
N LEU A 48 1.52 -2.03 -0.73
CA LEU A 48 0.52 -2.60 -1.61
C LEU A 48 0.32 -1.78 -2.89
N LEU A 49 0.27 -0.45 -2.80
CA LEU A 49 0.20 0.42 -3.99
C LEU A 49 1.43 0.23 -4.89
N ALA A 50 2.63 0.17 -4.31
CA ALA A 50 3.87 -0.06 -5.05
C ALA A 50 3.89 -1.44 -5.71
N ARG A 51 3.46 -2.48 -4.98
CA ARG A 51 3.29 -3.84 -5.53
C ARG A 51 2.34 -3.84 -6.72
N ASP A 52 1.20 -3.18 -6.60
CA ASP A 52 0.17 -3.20 -7.64
C ASP A 52 0.62 -2.42 -8.88
N LEU A 53 1.25 -1.26 -8.71
CA LEU A 53 1.90 -0.51 -9.78
C LEU A 53 2.95 -1.36 -10.51
N PHE A 54 3.82 -2.03 -9.76
CA PHE A 54 4.84 -2.90 -10.33
C PHE A 54 4.22 -4.03 -11.15
N ILE A 55 3.19 -4.70 -10.64
CA ILE A 55 2.51 -5.78 -11.36
C ILE A 55 1.88 -5.26 -12.67
N ASP A 56 1.18 -4.12 -12.62
CA ASP A 56 0.54 -3.54 -13.80
C ASP A 56 1.59 -3.16 -14.87
N LEU A 57 2.75 -2.59 -14.47
CA LEU A 57 3.86 -2.31 -15.39
C LEU A 57 4.49 -3.60 -15.95
N MET A 58 4.65 -4.63 -15.12
CA MET A 58 5.25 -5.90 -15.52
C MET A 58 4.42 -6.68 -16.54
N GLN A 59 3.10 -6.47 -16.56
CA GLN A 59 2.22 -7.07 -17.58
C GLN A 59 2.54 -6.54 -18.99
N LEU A 60 3.05 -5.31 -19.12
CA LEU A 60 3.43 -4.75 -20.42
C LEU A 60 4.59 -5.50 -21.09
N LYS A 61 5.38 -6.27 -20.33
CA LYS A 61 6.45 -7.11 -20.90
C LYS A 61 5.92 -8.23 -21.80
N GLY A 62 4.63 -8.55 -21.76
CA GLY A 62 3.98 -9.48 -22.67
C GLY A 62 3.71 -8.90 -24.06
N ASN A 63 3.84 -7.58 -24.23
CA ASN A 63 3.56 -6.89 -25.48
C ASN A 63 4.84 -6.65 -26.30
N THR A 64 4.67 -6.54 -27.61
CA THR A 64 5.71 -6.03 -28.52
C THR A 64 5.33 -4.62 -28.95
N TYR A 65 6.26 -3.69 -28.84
CA TYR A 65 6.06 -2.29 -29.18
C TYR A 65 6.89 -1.92 -30.40
N LYS A 66 6.31 -1.18 -31.36
CA LYS A 66 7.06 -0.73 -32.54
C LYS A 66 8.03 0.40 -32.21
N ASN A 67 7.69 1.22 -31.23
CA ASN A 67 8.48 2.37 -30.79
C ASN A 67 8.10 2.80 -29.36
N GLN A 68 8.86 3.74 -28.80
CA GLN A 68 8.65 4.29 -27.46
C GLN A 68 7.28 4.99 -27.31
N ALA A 69 6.73 5.58 -28.37
CA ALA A 69 5.47 6.31 -28.28
C ALA A 69 4.27 5.37 -28.04
N GLU A 70 4.28 4.18 -28.65
CA GLU A 70 3.30 3.12 -28.37
C GLU A 70 3.44 2.61 -26.94
N LEU A 71 4.66 2.34 -26.46
CA LEU A 71 4.89 1.96 -25.06
C LEU A 71 4.38 3.03 -24.09
N ASN A 72 4.68 4.31 -24.35
CA ASN A 72 4.24 5.42 -23.51
C ASN A 72 2.72 5.58 -23.49
N LYS A 73 2.00 5.11 -24.52
CA LYS A 73 0.53 5.12 -24.54
C LYS A 73 -0.04 4.16 -23.49
N ASP A 74 0.62 3.03 -23.26
CA ASP A 74 0.18 2.01 -22.28
C ASP A 74 0.71 2.31 -20.87
N VAL A 75 1.92 2.87 -20.73
CA VAL A 75 2.51 3.21 -19.42
C VAL A 75 1.77 4.38 -18.75
N ARG A 76 1.38 5.42 -19.51
CA ARG A 76 0.73 6.61 -18.96
C ARG A 76 -0.53 6.35 -18.12
N PRO A 77 -1.52 5.56 -18.58
CA PRO A 77 -2.70 5.28 -17.77
C PRO A 77 -2.38 4.51 -16.49
N ILE A 78 -1.35 3.66 -16.50
CA ILE A 78 -0.90 2.96 -15.29
C ILE A 78 -0.33 3.98 -14.30
N LEU A 79 0.60 4.85 -14.72
CA LEU A 79 1.14 5.87 -13.80
C LEU A 79 0.06 6.82 -13.28
N ALA A 80 -0.88 7.22 -14.15
CA ALA A 80 -1.99 8.10 -13.77
C ALA A 80 -2.93 7.45 -12.73
N LYS A 81 -3.14 6.13 -12.80
CA LYS A 81 -3.94 5.35 -11.83
C LYS A 81 -3.38 5.45 -10.41
N TYR A 82 -2.06 5.54 -10.24
CA TYR A 82 -1.41 5.53 -8.92
C TYR A 82 -0.93 6.92 -8.46
N ASN A 83 -0.84 7.89 -9.36
CA ASN A 83 -0.30 9.22 -9.05
C ASN A 83 -1.08 9.95 -7.94
N GLY A 84 -0.43 10.18 -6.80
CA GLY A 84 -0.99 10.90 -5.65
C GLY A 84 -2.06 10.13 -4.87
N VAL A 85 -2.27 8.85 -5.19
CA VAL A 85 -3.23 7.98 -4.50
C VAL A 85 -2.74 7.65 -3.09
N GLU A 86 -1.43 7.51 -2.91
CA GLU A 86 -0.82 7.22 -1.61
C GLU A 86 -1.15 8.31 -0.60
N LYS A 87 -0.96 9.58 -0.96
CA LYS A 87 -1.28 10.69 -0.08
C LYS A 87 -2.75 10.71 0.31
N LYS A 88 -3.65 10.55 -0.66
CA LYS A 88 -5.10 10.57 -0.42
C LYS A 88 -5.53 9.44 0.51
N LEU A 89 -4.99 8.23 0.32
CA LEU A 89 -5.30 7.10 1.18
C LEU A 89 -4.71 7.25 2.59
N MET A 90 -3.50 7.76 2.74
CA MET A 90 -2.90 8.05 4.05
C MET A 90 -3.73 9.11 4.79
N ASP A 91 -4.05 10.23 4.13
CA ASP A 91 -4.88 11.30 4.71
C ASP A 91 -6.27 10.75 5.11
N LYS A 92 -6.87 9.91 4.27
CA LYS A 92 -8.16 9.27 4.57
C LYS A 92 -8.05 8.30 5.74
N TYR A 93 -7.02 7.47 5.78
CA TYR A 93 -6.80 6.49 6.85
C TYR A 93 -6.71 7.19 8.21
N ASP A 94 -6.04 8.34 8.25
CA ASP A 94 -5.84 9.16 9.46
C ASP A 94 -7.10 9.91 9.94
N LEU A 95 -8.17 10.04 9.14
CA LEU A 95 -9.37 10.78 9.53
C LEU A 95 -10.00 10.27 10.84
N PRO A 96 -10.62 11.16 11.64
CA PRO A 96 -11.33 10.76 12.86
C PRO A 96 -12.45 9.73 12.65
N THR A 97 -13.07 9.74 11.47
CA THR A 97 -14.12 8.78 11.08
C THR A 97 -13.58 7.45 10.59
N GLU A 98 -12.26 7.34 10.43
CA GLU A 98 -11.57 6.13 9.99
C GLU A 98 -10.73 5.61 11.17
N SER A 99 -9.39 5.62 11.09
CA SER A 99 -8.55 5.11 12.18
C SER A 99 -8.24 6.14 13.28
N ASP A 100 -8.48 7.43 13.01
CA ASP A 100 -8.15 8.54 13.91
C ASP A 100 -6.70 8.48 14.42
N HIS A 101 -5.75 8.34 13.51
CA HIS A 101 -4.35 8.10 13.85
C HIS A 101 -4.12 6.89 14.78
N GLY A 102 -4.98 5.88 14.78
CA GLY A 102 -4.95 4.75 15.70
C GLY A 102 -5.58 4.99 17.07
N GLU A 103 -6.30 6.11 17.27
CA GLU A 103 -7.18 6.31 18.44
C GLU A 103 -8.51 5.55 18.29
N SER A 104 -8.94 5.25 17.05
CA SER A 104 -10.13 4.44 16.76
C SER A 104 -9.76 2.98 16.50
N ALA A 105 -9.84 2.13 17.53
CA ALA A 105 -9.56 0.69 17.41
C ALA A 105 -10.45 0.01 16.34
N THR A 106 -11.75 0.31 16.33
CA THR A 106 -12.70 -0.24 15.36
C THR A 106 -12.35 0.16 13.92
N GLY A 107 -11.99 1.43 13.72
CA GLY A 107 -11.58 1.92 12.40
C GLY A 107 -10.26 1.33 11.95
N GLN A 108 -9.28 1.25 12.85
CA GLN A 108 -8.01 0.60 12.57
C GLN A 108 -8.20 -0.88 12.21
N ASP A 109 -9.07 -1.61 12.91
CA ASP A 109 -9.38 -3.01 12.60
C ASP A 109 -10.09 -3.19 11.26
N LYS A 110 -10.96 -2.24 10.86
CA LYS A 110 -11.57 -2.22 9.53
C LYS A 110 -10.48 -2.13 8.46
N TRP A 111 -9.52 -1.22 8.59
CA TRP A 111 -8.40 -1.07 7.66
C TRP A 111 -7.47 -2.28 7.68
N ASN A 112 -7.14 -2.82 8.85
CA ASN A 112 -6.34 -4.04 9.01
C ASN A 112 -6.94 -5.21 8.22
N ARG A 113 -8.27 -5.37 8.23
CA ARG A 113 -8.95 -6.42 7.45
C ARG A 113 -8.83 -6.20 5.95
N MET A 114 -9.02 -4.98 5.46
CA MET A 114 -8.89 -4.65 4.02
C MET A 114 -7.44 -4.84 3.54
N ILE A 115 -6.46 -4.38 4.32
CA ILE A 115 -5.03 -4.57 4.04
C ILE A 115 -4.70 -6.07 3.99
N LYS A 116 -5.15 -6.85 4.99
CA LYS A 116 -4.97 -8.29 5.01
C LYS A 116 -5.59 -8.96 3.78
N GLU A 117 -6.83 -8.59 3.42
CA GLU A 117 -7.50 -9.09 2.22
C GLU A 117 -6.65 -8.84 0.97
N ALA A 118 -6.08 -7.64 0.81
CA ALA A 118 -5.19 -7.32 -0.31
C ALA A 118 -3.87 -8.11 -0.31
N PHE A 119 -3.36 -8.55 0.84
CA PHE A 119 -2.18 -9.42 0.91
C PHE A 119 -2.49 -10.90 0.70
N THR A 120 -3.67 -11.37 1.04
CA THR A 120 -3.96 -12.82 1.08
C THR A 120 -4.81 -13.30 -0.08
N THR A 121 -5.76 -12.49 -0.54
CA THR A 121 -6.78 -12.90 -1.51
C THR A 121 -6.20 -12.98 -2.92
N PRO A 122 -6.24 -14.16 -3.59
CA PRO A 122 -5.83 -14.30 -4.98
C PRO A 122 -6.73 -13.47 -5.93
N ARG A 123 -6.18 -13.03 -7.06
CA ARG A 123 -6.99 -12.43 -8.14
C ARG A 123 -7.93 -13.46 -8.77
N SER A 124 -9.09 -12.99 -9.26
CA SER A 124 -10.02 -13.76 -10.09
C SER A 124 -10.38 -12.94 -11.34
N PRO A 125 -10.08 -13.41 -12.56
CA PRO A 125 -9.34 -14.64 -12.87
C PRO A 125 -7.90 -14.61 -12.33
N ALA A 126 -7.30 -15.78 -12.14
CA ALA A 126 -5.95 -15.90 -11.60
C ALA A 126 -4.93 -15.28 -12.57
N VAL A 127 -4.03 -14.46 -12.03
CA VAL A 127 -2.87 -13.92 -12.75
C VAL A 127 -1.63 -14.34 -11.98
N PHE A 128 -0.58 -14.77 -12.68
CA PHE A 128 0.61 -15.35 -12.07
C PHE A 128 1.85 -14.50 -12.35
N ALA A 129 2.75 -14.47 -11.38
CA ALA A 129 4.12 -13.99 -11.53
C ALA A 129 4.93 -14.96 -12.40
N PRO A 130 6.08 -14.51 -12.96
CA PRO A 130 6.97 -15.39 -13.74
C PRO A 130 7.47 -16.63 -12.98
N ASP A 131 7.51 -16.59 -11.64
CA ASP A 131 7.87 -17.73 -10.77
C ASP A 131 6.68 -18.67 -10.49
N GLY A 132 5.53 -18.46 -11.13
CA GLY A 132 4.32 -19.28 -10.97
C GLY A 132 3.48 -18.93 -9.76
N LYS A 133 3.85 -17.93 -8.93
CA LYS A 133 3.02 -17.52 -7.79
C LYS A 133 1.85 -16.67 -8.24
N ALA A 134 0.65 -16.97 -7.72
CA ALA A 134 -0.54 -16.17 -8.01
C ALA A 134 -0.44 -14.76 -7.40
N TYR A 135 -0.68 -13.74 -8.21
CA TYR A 135 -0.85 -12.37 -7.75
C TYR A 135 -2.10 -12.24 -6.88
N LYS A 136 -2.00 -11.30 -5.94
CA LYS A 136 -3.07 -10.94 -5.01
C LYS A 136 -3.91 -9.80 -5.56
N ILE A 137 -5.15 -9.70 -5.10
CA ILE A 137 -6.07 -8.64 -5.51
C ILE A 137 -5.46 -7.25 -5.24
N PRO A 138 -5.60 -6.28 -6.17
CA PRO A 138 -5.15 -4.92 -5.93
C PRO A 138 -5.80 -4.28 -4.71
N LEU A 139 -5.05 -3.46 -3.97
CA LEU A 139 -5.57 -2.73 -2.81
C LEU A 139 -6.76 -1.85 -3.20
N LEU A 140 -6.67 -1.14 -4.33
CA LEU A 140 -7.74 -0.24 -4.79
C LEU A 140 -9.05 -0.98 -5.06
N ASP A 141 -9.00 -2.24 -5.52
CA ASP A 141 -10.18 -3.05 -5.76
C ASP A 141 -10.82 -3.50 -4.44
N VAL A 142 -10.00 -3.89 -3.45
CA VAL A 142 -10.47 -4.19 -2.10
C VAL A 142 -11.12 -2.96 -1.48
N LEU A 143 -10.45 -1.80 -1.53
CA LEU A 143 -10.98 -0.55 -0.98
C LEU A 143 -12.31 -0.17 -1.64
N ALA A 144 -12.40 -0.24 -2.98
CA ALA A 144 -13.63 0.06 -3.71
C ALA A 144 -14.80 -0.85 -3.30
N LYS A 145 -14.55 -2.15 -3.12
CA LYS A 145 -15.55 -3.12 -2.61
C LYS A 145 -16.09 -2.74 -1.24
N HIS A 146 -15.27 -2.11 -0.40
CA HIS A 146 -15.64 -1.63 0.94
C HIS A 146 -16.06 -0.15 0.95
N GLY A 147 -16.33 0.45 -0.22
CA GLY A 147 -16.80 1.83 -0.35
C GLY A 147 -15.75 2.91 -0.08
N ILE A 148 -14.47 2.53 -0.01
CA ILE A 148 -13.34 3.45 0.16
C ILE A 148 -12.83 3.88 -1.21
N LYS A 149 -12.82 5.19 -1.45
CA LYS A 149 -12.25 5.80 -2.65
C LYS A 149 -11.06 6.70 -2.24
N PRO A 150 -9.94 6.66 -2.98
CA PRO A 150 -8.88 7.65 -2.85
C PRO A 150 -9.38 9.06 -3.20
#